data_AF-A0A1D2WIB1-F1
#
_entry.id   AF-A0A1D2WIB1-F1
#
_cell.length_a   1.000
_cell.length_b   1.000
_cell.length_c   1.000
_cell.angle_alpha   90.00
_cell.angle_beta   90.00
_cell.angle_gamma   90.00
#
_symmetry.space_group_name_H-M   'P 1'
#
loop_
_entity.id
_entity.type
_entity.pdbx_description
1 polymer ?
#
loop_
_entity_poly.entity_id
_entity_poly.type
_entity_poly.pdbx_seq_one_letter_code
_entity_poly.pdbx_strand_id
1 'polypeptide(L)'
;QIEMEHVQQQSISKEASARCTAVTFEELEKLHDKFGTKVSMMSTVADMREEENGLRGSEFDVAMDESFEACAQNGASMLCIETVGGKVVSDYGISRGDARAILYGIGVLGSIDMEYMWTKIVDIAKRNNVVPGGDTDCAQANTAMFLAGGLTSKNVSHTIAAVARAIAGARSLVAVECGAQGPTKDCGYENPIVKAIASVPICAEGKNATCAHSDLMGNLTAAVCDVWSNESVYNREEMGGPTPGVWLQSLGYECALMNTATQIGTNKQLRDTYVLADKYRDPQGVILAYDNAYKIGEAITAEGEDIYLRSRAAAIRAMELINEAVDEKRILLTRFERDTLDSTMKTYEQLPDDKDKFIKTCIKRYGRKVKEHDPSQYEL
;
A
#
# COMPACT_ATOMS: atom_id res chain seq x y z
N GLN A 1 -3.83 15.35 11.61
CA GLN A 1 -3.62 15.20 10.17
C GLN A 1 -4.98 14.99 9.52
N ILE A 2 -5.23 15.63 8.39
CA ILE A 2 -6.37 15.33 7.51
C ILE A 2 -5.79 14.85 6.18
N GLU A 3 -6.29 13.74 5.68
CA GLU A 3 -6.02 13.29 4.32
C GLU A 3 -7.19 13.67 3.41
N MET A 4 -6.86 14.19 2.23
CA MET A 4 -7.80 14.45 1.17
C MET A 4 -7.47 13.56 -0.02
N GLU A 5 -8.20 12.46 -0.13
CA GLU A 5 -8.19 11.62 -1.32
C GLU A 5 -9.00 12.31 -2.42
N HIS A 6 -8.34 12.56 -3.54
CA HIS A 6 -8.98 13.23 -4.66
C HIS A 6 -10.04 12.33 -5.29
N VAL A 7 -11.21 12.89 -5.54
CA VAL A 7 -12.06 12.37 -6.62
C VAL A 7 -11.41 12.72 -7.96
N GLN A 8 -11.65 11.90 -8.99
CA GLN A 8 -11.02 12.08 -10.30
C GLN A 8 -11.19 13.50 -10.87
N GLN A 9 -12.37 14.11 -10.73
CA GLN A 9 -12.63 15.46 -11.25
C GLN A 9 -11.76 16.54 -10.59
N GLN A 10 -11.33 16.29 -9.35
CA GLN A 10 -10.41 17.17 -8.65
C GLN A 10 -8.99 17.06 -9.23
N SER A 11 -8.50 15.84 -9.47
CA SER A 11 -7.17 15.61 -10.04
C SER A 11 -7.03 16.07 -11.50
N ILE A 12 -8.09 15.99 -12.32
CA ILE A 12 -8.06 16.51 -13.71
C ILE A 12 -7.95 18.04 -13.74
N SER A 13 -8.48 18.72 -12.71
CA SER A 13 -8.55 20.19 -12.69
C SER A 13 -7.56 20.78 -11.70
N LYS A 14 -6.50 21.41 -12.24
CA LYS A 14 -5.54 22.20 -11.46
C LYS A 14 -6.23 23.21 -10.53
N GLU A 15 -7.28 23.89 -11.01
CA GLU A 15 -8.04 24.86 -10.22
C GLU A 15 -8.79 24.19 -9.06
N ALA A 16 -9.44 23.04 -9.31
CA ALA A 16 -10.13 22.30 -8.27
C ALA A 16 -9.16 21.79 -7.20
N SER A 17 -8.02 21.21 -7.63
CA SER A 17 -6.95 20.75 -6.74
C SER A 17 -6.43 21.88 -5.84
N ALA A 18 -6.11 23.05 -6.42
CA ALA A 18 -5.66 24.22 -5.66
C ALA A 18 -6.73 24.69 -4.66
N ARG A 19 -7.97 24.86 -5.12
CA ARG A 19 -9.05 25.45 -4.31
C ARG A 19 -9.47 24.53 -3.17
N CYS A 20 -9.63 23.23 -3.42
CA CYS A 20 -9.98 22.26 -2.38
C CYS A 20 -8.88 22.20 -1.31
N THR A 21 -7.61 22.20 -1.73
CA THR A 21 -6.48 22.23 -0.80
C THR A 21 -6.46 23.49 0.06
N ALA A 22 -6.57 24.67 -0.57
CA ALA A 22 -6.52 25.96 0.12
C ALA A 22 -7.63 26.09 1.17
N VAL A 23 -8.88 25.75 0.79
CA VAL A 23 -10.02 25.86 1.71
C VAL A 23 -9.89 24.89 2.89
N THR A 24 -9.48 23.64 2.66
CA THR A 24 -9.26 22.68 3.76
C THR A 24 -8.12 23.13 4.67
N PHE A 25 -7.02 23.63 4.10
CA PHE A 25 -5.88 24.09 4.91
C PHE A 25 -6.21 25.35 5.73
N GLU A 26 -6.98 26.30 5.18
CA GLU A 26 -7.44 27.49 5.91
C GLU A 26 -8.22 27.11 7.19
N GLU A 27 -9.05 26.06 7.15
CA GLU A 27 -9.75 25.56 8.34
C GLU A 27 -8.81 24.89 9.35
N LEU A 28 -7.76 24.21 8.87
CA LEU A 28 -6.72 23.65 9.73
C LEU A 28 -5.90 24.75 10.42
N GLU A 29 -5.57 25.82 9.70
CA GLU A 29 -4.89 27.00 10.27
C GLU A 29 -5.74 27.67 11.34
N LYS A 30 -7.05 27.86 11.11
CA LYS A 30 -7.97 28.38 12.13
C LYS A 30 -7.98 27.52 13.40
N LEU A 31 -7.92 26.19 13.25
CA LEU A 31 -7.84 25.27 14.38
C LEU A 31 -6.51 25.41 15.14
N HIS A 32 -5.39 25.55 14.41
CA HIS A 32 -4.07 25.77 14.98
C HIS A 32 -4.01 27.09 15.75
N ASP A 33 -4.40 28.20 15.13
CA ASP A 33 -4.32 29.54 15.72
C ASP A 33 -5.19 29.67 16.98
N LYS A 34 -6.35 29.02 16.97
CA LYS A 34 -7.30 29.11 18.09
C LYS A 34 -6.93 28.22 19.28
N PHE A 35 -6.35 27.04 19.04
CA PHE A 35 -6.19 26.02 20.09
C PHE A 35 -4.76 25.49 20.24
N GLY A 36 -3.82 25.89 19.38
CA GLY A 36 -2.47 25.34 19.32
C GLY A 36 -2.40 23.90 18.80
N THR A 37 -3.47 23.40 18.18
CA THR A 37 -3.53 22.03 17.65
C THR A 37 -2.49 21.84 16.55
N LYS A 38 -1.68 20.78 16.63
CA LYS A 38 -0.77 20.42 15.54
C LYS A 38 -1.59 19.87 14.37
N VAL A 39 -1.46 20.51 13.21
CA VAL A 39 -2.20 20.17 12.00
C VAL A 39 -1.24 19.84 10.86
N SER A 40 -1.71 19.01 9.94
CA SER A 40 -1.05 18.68 8.69
C SER A 40 -2.11 18.20 7.70
N MET A 41 -1.84 18.41 6.43
CA MET A 41 -2.71 17.99 5.33
C MET A 41 -1.95 17.07 4.37
N MET A 42 -2.45 15.85 4.18
CA MET A 42 -2.02 14.95 3.12
C MET A 42 -2.95 15.12 1.92
N SER A 43 -2.37 15.36 0.75
CA SER A 43 -3.12 15.37 -0.50
C SER A 43 -2.77 14.10 -1.28
N THR A 44 -3.78 13.26 -1.51
CA THR A 44 -3.62 12.02 -2.27
C THR A 44 -4.23 12.22 -3.64
N VAL A 45 -3.39 12.53 -4.62
CA VAL A 45 -3.82 12.75 -6.01
C VAL A 45 -4.21 11.40 -6.59
N ALA A 46 -5.42 11.30 -7.14
CA ALA A 46 -5.88 10.07 -7.78
C ALA A 46 -5.05 9.76 -9.03
N ASP A 47 -4.59 8.51 -9.17
CA ASP A 47 -4.00 8.03 -10.42
C ASP A 47 -5.11 7.76 -11.43
N MET A 48 -5.17 8.60 -12.47
CA MET A 48 -6.22 8.56 -13.50
C MET A 48 -5.72 7.94 -14.80
N ARG A 49 -4.46 7.48 -14.82
CA ARG A 49 -3.85 6.90 -16.02
C ARG A 49 -4.46 5.53 -16.27
N GLU A 50 -4.62 5.21 -17.55
CA GLU A 50 -5.05 3.89 -18.01
C GLU A 50 -4.03 3.40 -19.03
N GLU A 51 -3.62 2.12 -18.97
CA GLU A 51 -2.63 1.57 -19.92
C GLU A 51 -3.07 1.76 -21.38
N GLU A 52 -4.37 1.66 -21.67
CA GLU A 52 -4.92 1.89 -23.02
C GLU A 52 -4.70 3.32 -23.54
N ASN A 53 -4.61 4.31 -22.63
CA ASN A 53 -4.46 5.73 -22.94
C ASN A 53 -3.03 6.24 -22.71
N GLY A 54 -2.14 5.38 -22.24
CA GLY A 54 -0.74 5.68 -21.93
C GLY A 54 -0.51 6.10 -20.47
N LEU A 55 0.50 5.49 -19.84
CA LEU A 55 0.94 5.79 -18.48
C LEU A 55 1.99 6.92 -18.41
N ARG A 56 2.60 7.27 -19.56
CA ARG A 56 3.67 8.28 -19.63
C ARG A 56 3.36 9.31 -20.71
N GLY A 57 3.33 10.58 -20.33
CA GLY A 57 3.10 11.71 -21.23
C GLY A 57 1.67 11.83 -21.77
N SER A 58 0.72 11.05 -21.24
CA SER A 58 -0.70 11.21 -21.54
C SER A 58 -1.28 12.48 -20.90
N GLU A 59 -2.46 12.90 -21.35
CA GLU A 59 -3.14 14.07 -20.76
C GLU A 59 -3.37 13.90 -19.25
N PHE A 60 -3.67 12.67 -18.79
CA PHE A 60 -3.84 12.39 -17.36
C PHE A 60 -2.52 12.40 -16.59
N ASP A 61 -1.42 11.93 -17.19
CA ASP A 61 -0.10 12.01 -16.58
C ASP A 61 0.31 13.48 -16.35
N VAL A 62 0.11 14.34 -17.36
CA VAL A 62 0.36 15.78 -17.24
C VAL A 62 -0.58 16.44 -16.24
N ALA A 63 -1.87 16.12 -16.26
CA ALA A 63 -2.85 16.69 -15.33
C ALA A 63 -2.54 16.33 -13.87
N MET A 64 -2.04 15.13 -13.60
CA MET A 64 -1.59 14.76 -12.27
C MET A 64 -0.39 15.57 -11.80
N ASP A 65 0.62 15.79 -12.66
CA ASP A 65 1.76 16.65 -12.32
C ASP A 65 1.30 18.07 -11.95
N GLU A 66 0.33 18.61 -12.71
CA GLU A 66 -0.29 19.90 -12.40
C GLU A 66 -1.10 19.90 -11.10
N SER A 67 -1.79 18.80 -10.80
CA SER A 67 -2.56 18.60 -9.56
C SER A 67 -1.65 18.54 -8.34
N PHE A 68 -0.56 17.77 -8.39
CA PHE A 68 0.44 17.72 -7.31
C PHE A 68 1.04 19.10 -7.03
N GLU A 69 1.47 19.82 -8.08
CA GLU A 69 2.03 21.16 -7.95
C GLU A 69 0.99 22.13 -7.37
N ALA A 70 -0.27 22.04 -7.81
CA ALA A 70 -1.35 22.86 -7.27
C ALA A 70 -1.60 22.59 -5.78
N CYS A 71 -1.66 21.34 -5.34
CA CYS A 71 -1.82 21.01 -3.93
C CYS A 71 -0.63 21.50 -3.10
N ALA A 72 0.61 21.28 -3.58
CA ALA A 72 1.82 21.70 -2.90
C ALA A 72 1.88 23.22 -2.67
N GLN A 73 1.46 24.01 -3.66
CA GLN A 73 1.47 25.48 -3.59
C GLN A 73 0.34 26.07 -2.72
N ASN A 74 -0.66 25.27 -2.35
CA ASN A 74 -1.89 25.74 -1.71
C ASN A 74 -2.16 25.14 -0.33
N GLY A 75 -1.16 24.55 0.32
CA GLY A 75 -1.21 24.16 1.73
C GLY A 75 -1.05 22.67 2.04
N ALA A 76 -0.93 21.81 1.02
CA ALA A 76 -0.61 20.41 1.28
C ALA A 76 0.72 20.30 2.01
N SER A 77 0.73 19.62 3.16
CA SER A 77 1.94 19.36 3.96
C SER A 77 2.70 18.16 3.42
N MET A 78 2.00 17.25 2.73
CA MET A 78 2.58 16.08 2.09
C MET A 78 1.78 15.63 0.86
N LEU A 79 2.46 15.00 -0.08
CA LEU A 79 1.91 14.49 -1.34
C LEU A 79 1.98 12.96 -1.39
N CYS A 80 0.86 12.33 -1.73
CA CYS A 80 0.72 10.88 -1.87
C CYS A 80 -0.09 10.53 -3.13
N ILE A 81 -0.08 9.24 -3.50
CA ILE A 81 -0.84 8.68 -4.61
C ILE A 81 -0.98 7.17 -4.40
N GLU A 82 -1.98 6.59 -5.05
CA GLU A 82 -2.13 5.14 -5.19
C GLU A 82 -1.92 4.79 -6.66
N THR A 83 -0.66 4.49 -7.03
CA THR A 83 -0.32 4.31 -8.45
C THR A 83 -0.85 2.99 -9.02
N VAL A 84 -1.15 2.97 -10.32
CA VAL A 84 -1.80 1.82 -10.99
C VAL A 84 -0.87 0.99 -11.88
N GLY A 85 0.44 1.24 -11.86
CA GLY A 85 1.42 0.49 -12.65
C GLY A 85 1.29 -1.03 -12.51
N GLY A 86 1.15 -1.72 -13.64
CA GLY A 86 1.04 -3.17 -13.75
C GLY A 86 -0.33 -3.75 -13.43
N LYS A 87 -1.32 -2.91 -13.09
CA LYS A 87 -2.65 -3.33 -12.61
C LYS A 87 -3.35 -4.30 -13.55
N VAL A 88 -3.33 -4.05 -14.87
CA VAL A 88 -4.07 -4.90 -15.82
C VAL A 88 -3.54 -6.34 -15.84
N VAL A 89 -2.24 -6.53 -15.61
CA VAL A 89 -1.60 -7.85 -15.55
C VAL A 89 -1.78 -8.49 -14.18
N SER A 90 -1.67 -7.72 -13.09
CA SER A 90 -1.93 -8.24 -11.74
C SER A 90 -3.39 -8.65 -11.58
N ASP A 91 -4.35 -7.90 -12.10
CA ASP A 91 -5.79 -8.22 -12.06
C ASP A 91 -6.07 -9.56 -12.77
N TYR A 92 -5.48 -9.75 -13.96
CA TYR A 92 -5.52 -11.04 -14.66
C TYR A 92 -4.96 -12.17 -13.79
N GLY A 93 -3.85 -11.91 -13.10
CA GLY A 93 -3.16 -12.85 -12.23
C GLY A 93 -3.98 -13.26 -11.02
N ILE A 94 -4.43 -12.25 -10.25
CA ILE A 94 -5.22 -12.40 -9.02
C ILE A 94 -6.51 -13.17 -9.33
N SER A 95 -7.23 -12.79 -10.39
CA SER A 95 -8.51 -13.42 -10.73
C SER A 95 -8.38 -14.87 -11.22
N ARG A 96 -7.17 -15.36 -11.50
CA ARG A 96 -6.90 -16.70 -12.05
C ARG A 96 -5.93 -17.54 -11.22
N GLY A 97 -5.41 -16.99 -10.13
CA GLY A 97 -4.30 -17.59 -9.38
C GLY A 97 -3.02 -17.75 -10.22
N ASP A 98 -2.80 -16.93 -11.25
CA ASP A 98 -1.55 -16.98 -12.05
C ASP A 98 -0.46 -16.21 -11.29
N ALA A 99 0.24 -16.91 -10.40
CA ALA A 99 1.26 -16.32 -9.54
C ALA A 99 2.37 -15.61 -10.34
N ARG A 100 2.72 -16.11 -11.53
CA ARG A 100 3.71 -15.44 -12.39
C ARG A 100 3.23 -14.06 -12.84
N ALA A 101 1.93 -13.91 -13.12
CA ALA A 101 1.34 -12.63 -13.50
C ALA A 101 1.33 -11.65 -12.33
N ILE A 102 1.09 -12.16 -11.11
CA ILE A 102 1.15 -11.35 -9.87
C ILE A 102 2.58 -10.82 -9.66
N LEU A 103 3.59 -11.68 -9.75
CA LEU A 103 4.99 -11.25 -9.61
C LEU A 103 5.42 -10.25 -10.68
N TYR A 104 5.01 -10.47 -11.93
CA TYR A 104 5.35 -9.56 -13.03
C TYR A 104 4.59 -8.22 -12.93
N GLY A 105 3.28 -8.26 -12.66
CA GLY A 105 2.45 -7.07 -12.56
C GLY A 105 2.83 -6.19 -11.38
N ILE A 106 2.98 -6.77 -10.18
CA ILE A 106 3.29 -5.99 -8.97
C ILE A 106 4.80 -5.71 -8.90
N GLY A 107 5.61 -6.77 -8.87
CA GLY A 107 7.04 -6.68 -8.54
C GLY A 107 7.92 -6.09 -9.64
N VAL A 108 7.49 -6.13 -10.91
CA VAL A 108 8.26 -5.61 -12.04
C VAL A 108 7.60 -4.38 -12.65
N LEU A 109 6.41 -4.53 -13.24
CA LEU A 109 5.72 -3.42 -13.91
C LEU A 109 5.37 -2.30 -12.91
N GLY A 110 4.82 -2.67 -11.75
CA GLY A 110 4.56 -1.74 -10.66
C GLY A 110 5.83 -1.02 -10.19
N SER A 111 6.93 -1.73 -9.98
CA SER A 111 8.21 -1.12 -9.58
C SER A 111 8.75 -0.13 -10.62
N ILE A 112 8.64 -0.43 -11.92
CA ILE A 112 9.09 0.47 -13.00
C ILE A 112 8.22 1.74 -13.07
N ASP A 113 6.90 1.61 -12.92
CA ASP A 113 6.00 2.76 -12.89
C ASP A 113 6.19 3.61 -11.63
N MET A 114 6.43 2.96 -10.48
CA MET A 114 6.76 3.64 -9.24
C MET A 114 8.00 4.52 -9.37
N GLU A 115 9.06 4.03 -10.02
CA GLU A 115 10.29 4.83 -10.25
C GLU A 115 9.99 6.07 -11.09
N TYR A 116 9.19 5.92 -12.16
CA TYR A 116 8.76 7.03 -13.01
C TYR A 116 7.96 8.07 -12.21
N MET A 117 6.92 7.63 -11.49
CA MET A 117 6.02 8.52 -10.77
C MET A 117 6.69 9.20 -9.59
N TRP A 118 7.41 8.45 -8.75
CA TRP A 118 8.00 9.01 -7.53
C TRP A 118 9.19 9.91 -7.81
N THR A 119 9.92 9.73 -8.91
CA THR A 119 10.92 10.70 -9.34
C THR A 119 10.29 12.08 -9.58
N LYS A 120 9.14 12.13 -10.26
CA LYS A 120 8.40 13.38 -10.53
C LYS A 120 7.80 13.98 -9.25
N ILE A 121 7.12 13.17 -8.44
CA ILE A 121 6.46 13.63 -7.21
C ILE A 121 7.49 14.18 -6.21
N VAL A 122 8.63 13.51 -6.06
CA VAL A 122 9.72 13.97 -5.19
C VAL A 122 10.33 15.27 -5.70
N ASP A 123 10.48 15.45 -7.01
CA ASP A 123 10.90 16.74 -7.57
C ASP A 123 9.90 17.83 -7.17
N ILE A 124 8.62 17.67 -7.52
CA ILE A 124 7.53 18.61 -7.19
C ILE A 124 7.50 18.95 -5.69
N ALA A 125 7.60 17.95 -4.82
CA ALA A 125 7.63 18.15 -3.37
C ALA A 125 8.84 19.00 -2.93
N LYS A 126 10.04 18.71 -3.46
CA LYS A 126 11.27 19.45 -3.13
C LYS A 126 11.22 20.92 -3.56
N ARG A 127 10.79 21.22 -4.79
CA ARG A 127 10.67 22.61 -5.30
C ARG A 127 9.66 23.45 -4.53
N ASN A 128 8.66 22.80 -3.91
CA ASN A 128 7.62 23.46 -3.13
C ASN A 128 7.82 23.35 -1.60
N ASN A 129 8.93 22.73 -1.13
CA ASN A 129 9.20 22.51 0.29
C ASN A 129 8.06 21.76 1.02
N VAL A 130 7.54 20.73 0.36
CA VAL A 130 6.49 19.81 0.86
C VAL A 130 7.10 18.43 1.07
N VAL A 131 6.53 17.62 1.97
CA VAL A 131 7.02 16.26 2.21
C VAL A 131 6.51 15.31 1.10
N PRO A 132 7.40 14.60 0.37
CA PRO A 132 6.96 13.48 -0.44
C PRO A 132 6.57 12.33 0.49
N GLY A 133 5.27 12.03 0.61
CA GLY A 133 4.74 11.09 1.60
C GLY A 133 5.05 9.63 1.24
N GLY A 134 4.18 8.98 0.48
CA GLY A 134 4.42 7.64 -0.05
C GLY A 134 3.27 7.11 -0.90
N ASP A 135 3.44 5.89 -1.38
CA ASP A 135 2.47 5.16 -2.20
C ASP A 135 1.86 3.98 -1.42
N THR A 136 1.06 3.20 -2.11
CA THR A 136 0.41 1.97 -1.65
C THR A 136 0.19 1.05 -2.84
N ASP A 137 0.33 -0.25 -2.65
CA ASP A 137 -0.17 -1.23 -3.63
C ASP A 137 -1.68 -1.52 -3.47
N CYS A 138 -2.47 -0.46 -3.31
CA CYS A 138 -3.93 -0.56 -3.15
C CYS A 138 -4.57 -1.14 -4.42
N ALA A 139 -4.12 -0.67 -5.58
CA ALA A 139 -4.63 -1.10 -6.87
C ALA A 139 -4.50 -2.62 -7.11
N GLN A 140 -3.50 -3.30 -6.50
CA GLN A 140 -3.18 -4.70 -6.77
C GLN A 140 -3.29 -5.58 -5.51
N ALA A 141 -2.49 -5.33 -4.46
CA ALA A 141 -2.53 -6.14 -3.24
C ALA A 141 -3.80 -5.95 -2.41
N ASN A 142 -4.38 -4.74 -2.30
CA ASN A 142 -5.70 -4.58 -1.66
C ASN A 142 -6.79 -5.24 -2.49
N THR A 143 -6.73 -5.17 -3.82
CA THR A 143 -7.62 -5.95 -4.70
C THR A 143 -7.55 -7.45 -4.42
N ALA A 144 -6.34 -8.02 -4.26
CA ALA A 144 -6.17 -9.42 -3.87
C ALA A 144 -6.77 -9.73 -2.49
N MET A 145 -6.58 -8.85 -1.51
CA MET A 145 -7.15 -8.93 -0.16
C MET A 145 -8.68 -8.88 -0.17
N PHE A 146 -9.29 -7.96 -0.92
CA PHE A 146 -10.74 -7.82 -1.01
C PHE A 146 -11.39 -8.99 -1.75
N LEU A 147 -10.74 -9.50 -2.81
CA LEU A 147 -11.21 -10.69 -3.51
C LEU A 147 -11.02 -11.95 -2.65
N ALA A 148 -9.99 -12.02 -1.81
CA ALA A 148 -9.87 -13.06 -0.80
C ALA A 148 -11.05 -12.95 0.17
N GLY A 149 -11.30 -11.76 0.73
CA GLY A 149 -12.47 -11.43 1.52
C GLY A 149 -12.43 -12.02 2.94
N GLY A 150 -13.60 -12.29 3.52
CA GLY A 150 -13.69 -12.93 4.83
C GLY A 150 -13.38 -14.43 4.79
N LEU A 151 -13.14 -15.05 5.95
CA LEU A 151 -12.72 -16.46 6.12
C LEU A 151 -13.61 -17.53 5.46
N THR A 152 -14.82 -17.17 5.01
CA THR A 152 -15.75 -18.08 4.33
C THR A 152 -15.77 -17.92 2.81
N SER A 153 -15.10 -16.88 2.29
CA SER A 153 -14.96 -16.59 0.87
C SER A 153 -14.00 -17.58 0.20
N LYS A 154 -14.14 -17.74 -1.11
CA LYS A 154 -13.37 -18.68 -1.94
C LYS A 154 -13.00 -18.13 -3.31
N ASN A 155 -13.14 -16.81 -3.53
CA ASN A 155 -12.88 -16.22 -4.85
C ASN A 155 -11.37 -16.16 -5.14
N VAL A 156 -10.58 -15.73 -4.16
CA VAL A 156 -9.11 -15.74 -4.19
C VAL A 156 -8.60 -16.41 -2.91
N SER A 157 -7.49 -17.13 -3.01
CA SER A 157 -6.90 -17.77 -1.84
C SER A 157 -6.22 -16.75 -0.93
N HIS A 158 -6.39 -16.87 0.38
CA HIS A 158 -5.77 -15.94 1.32
C HIS A 158 -4.24 -16.10 1.33
N THR A 159 -3.72 -17.30 0.98
CA THR A 159 -2.27 -17.51 0.81
C THR A 159 -1.71 -16.79 -0.40
N ILE A 160 -2.44 -16.72 -1.53
CA ILE A 160 -1.96 -15.94 -2.68
C ILE A 160 -2.10 -14.43 -2.46
N ALA A 161 -3.12 -13.99 -1.70
CA ALA A 161 -3.23 -12.59 -1.27
C ALA A 161 -2.07 -12.19 -0.36
N ALA A 162 -1.67 -13.06 0.59
CA ALA A 162 -0.47 -12.85 1.41
C ALA A 162 0.81 -12.77 0.56
N VAL A 163 0.96 -13.61 -0.46
CA VAL A 163 2.09 -13.54 -1.40
C VAL A 163 2.08 -12.24 -2.20
N ALA A 164 0.93 -11.81 -2.72
CA ALA A 164 0.80 -10.52 -3.41
C ALA A 164 1.24 -9.36 -2.51
N ARG A 165 0.82 -9.36 -1.24
CA ARG A 165 1.22 -8.35 -0.25
C ARG A 165 2.73 -8.34 0.04
N ALA A 166 3.37 -9.50 0.07
CA ALA A 166 4.83 -9.55 0.25
C ALA A 166 5.57 -8.93 -0.95
N ILE A 167 5.08 -9.17 -2.17
CA ILE A 167 5.60 -8.56 -3.39
C ILE A 167 5.35 -7.04 -3.38
N ALA A 168 4.18 -6.60 -2.92
CA ALA A 168 3.85 -5.19 -2.74
C ALA A 168 4.88 -4.47 -1.86
N GLY A 169 5.38 -5.10 -0.79
CA GLY A 169 6.43 -4.53 0.06
C GLY A 169 7.69 -4.14 -0.72
N ALA A 170 8.09 -4.93 -1.72
CA ALA A 170 9.22 -4.64 -2.59
C ALA A 170 8.92 -3.54 -3.64
N ARG A 171 7.67 -3.46 -4.10
CA ARG A 171 7.19 -2.45 -5.05
C ARG A 171 7.05 -1.08 -4.37
N SER A 172 6.36 -1.01 -3.23
CA SER A 172 6.11 0.24 -2.49
C SER A 172 7.40 0.84 -1.92
N LEU A 173 8.44 0.02 -1.68
CA LEU A 173 9.78 0.49 -1.31
C LEU A 173 10.39 1.46 -2.36
N VAL A 174 10.04 1.31 -3.64
CA VAL A 174 10.59 2.16 -4.73
C VAL A 174 10.29 3.65 -4.50
N ALA A 175 9.14 3.99 -3.91
CA ALA A 175 8.83 5.38 -3.57
C ALA A 175 9.92 5.97 -2.66
N VAL A 176 10.33 5.21 -1.65
CA VAL A 176 11.35 5.61 -0.68
C VAL A 176 12.73 5.67 -1.32
N GLU A 177 13.06 4.72 -2.20
CA GLU A 177 14.30 4.72 -2.99
C GLU A 177 14.40 5.97 -3.89
N CYS A 178 13.27 6.46 -4.41
CA CYS A 178 13.18 7.71 -5.17
C CYS A 178 13.21 8.98 -4.31
N GLY A 179 13.07 8.86 -2.98
CA GLY A 179 13.17 9.96 -2.03
C GLY A 179 11.90 10.33 -1.29
N ALA A 180 10.85 9.50 -1.33
CA ALA A 180 9.72 9.61 -0.40
C ALA A 180 10.20 9.44 1.05
N GLN A 181 9.58 10.18 1.98
CA GLN A 181 10.02 10.29 3.37
C GLN A 181 8.96 9.85 4.38
N GLY A 182 7.76 9.50 3.92
CA GLY A 182 6.62 9.15 4.75
C GLY A 182 5.91 10.36 5.39
N PRO A 183 4.79 10.14 6.10
CA PRO A 183 4.13 8.85 6.25
C PRO A 183 3.63 8.30 4.91
N THR A 184 3.88 7.02 4.67
CA THR A 184 3.31 6.29 3.52
C THR A 184 1.78 6.17 3.64
N LYS A 185 1.08 5.76 2.57
CA LYS A 185 -0.39 5.66 2.56
C LYS A 185 -0.93 4.62 3.54
N ASP A 186 -2.06 4.92 4.16
CA ASP A 186 -2.76 4.11 5.16
C ASP A 186 -3.14 2.70 4.68
N CYS A 187 -3.72 2.62 3.49
CA CYS A 187 -4.14 1.37 2.88
C CYS A 187 -2.96 0.51 2.36
N GLY A 188 -1.72 0.99 2.53
CA GLY A 188 -0.50 0.23 2.29
C GLY A 188 -0.22 -0.77 3.42
N TYR A 189 -0.98 -1.87 3.48
CA TYR A 189 -0.77 -2.91 4.50
C TYR A 189 0.65 -3.51 4.47
N GLU A 190 1.38 -3.39 3.37
CA GLU A 190 2.79 -3.80 3.23
C GLU A 190 3.79 -2.86 3.93
N ASN A 191 3.33 -1.71 4.43
CA ASN A 191 4.15 -0.71 5.09
C ASN A 191 5.01 -1.21 6.26
N PRO A 192 4.62 -2.23 7.07
CA PRO A 192 5.51 -2.82 8.05
C PRO A 192 6.81 -3.40 7.44
N ILE A 193 6.75 -3.91 6.21
CA ILE A 193 7.91 -4.41 5.47
C ILE A 193 8.77 -3.21 5.04
N VAL A 194 8.17 -2.18 4.44
CA VAL A 194 8.87 -0.95 4.01
C VAL A 194 9.55 -0.26 5.19
N LYS A 195 8.84 -0.13 6.32
CA LYS A 195 9.38 0.45 7.57
C LYS A 195 10.54 -0.35 8.13
N ALA A 196 10.47 -1.68 8.08
CA ALA A 196 11.56 -2.54 8.54
C ALA A 196 12.86 -2.32 7.74
N ILE A 197 12.75 -1.98 6.45
CA ILE A 197 13.89 -1.71 5.57
C ILE A 197 14.40 -0.28 5.74
N ALA A 198 13.51 0.71 5.56
CA ALA A 198 13.92 2.10 5.38
C ALA A 198 13.72 2.99 6.62
N SER A 199 13.07 2.47 7.67
CA SER A 199 12.75 3.23 8.90
C SER A 199 12.00 4.54 8.65
N VAL A 200 11.24 4.63 7.55
CA VAL A 200 10.32 5.75 7.29
C VAL A 200 9.07 5.63 8.16
N PRO A 201 8.43 6.75 8.55
CA PRO A 201 7.12 6.72 9.16
C PRO A 201 6.08 6.14 8.18
N ILE A 202 5.08 5.46 8.72
CA ILE A 202 4.00 4.83 7.94
C ILE A 202 2.64 5.22 8.51
N CYS A 203 1.68 5.47 7.62
CA CYS A 203 0.27 5.41 7.98
C CYS A 203 -0.22 3.96 7.88
N ALA A 204 -1.16 3.59 8.73
CA ALA A 204 -1.80 2.28 8.72
C ALA A 204 -3.27 2.39 9.08
N GLU A 205 -4.03 1.39 8.68
CA GLU A 205 -5.45 1.24 8.96
C GLU A 205 -5.79 -0.18 9.43
N GLY A 206 -7.00 -0.38 9.93
CA GLY A 206 -7.45 -1.68 10.44
C GLY A 206 -8.78 -1.59 11.17
N LYS A 207 -8.83 -1.93 12.46
CA LYS A 207 -10.09 -1.99 13.22
C LYS A 207 -10.90 -0.68 13.24
N ASN A 208 -10.24 0.47 13.12
CA ASN A 208 -10.89 1.79 13.07
C ASN A 208 -11.16 2.29 11.64
N ALA A 209 -10.89 1.47 10.62
CA ALA A 209 -11.23 1.70 9.21
C ALA A 209 -12.38 0.80 8.73
N THR A 210 -13.13 0.20 9.66
CA THR A 210 -14.31 -0.63 9.36
C THR A 210 -15.45 0.12 8.68
N CYS A 211 -15.38 1.46 8.64
CA CYS A 211 -16.26 2.28 7.80
C CYS A 211 -16.01 2.12 6.30
N ALA A 212 -14.79 1.78 5.89
CA ALA A 212 -14.43 1.55 4.51
C ALA A 212 -14.59 0.08 4.13
N HIS A 213 -13.94 -0.82 4.89
CA HIS A 213 -13.97 -2.26 4.59
C HIS A 213 -13.68 -3.13 5.83
N SER A 214 -13.98 -4.42 5.70
CA SER A 214 -13.53 -5.44 6.64
C SER A 214 -12.13 -5.92 6.28
N ASP A 215 -11.34 -6.26 7.30
CA ASP A 215 -10.06 -6.94 7.17
C ASP A 215 -9.93 -8.10 8.20
N LEU A 216 -8.79 -8.80 8.20
CA LEU A 216 -8.50 -9.91 9.12
C LEU A 216 -7.29 -9.63 10.03
N MET A 217 -6.84 -8.37 10.12
CA MET A 217 -5.63 -7.93 10.80
C MET A 217 -5.81 -6.61 11.58
N GLY A 218 -7.04 -6.29 11.98
CA GLY A 218 -7.41 -4.96 12.44
C GLY A 218 -6.68 -4.42 13.66
N ASN A 219 -6.20 -5.27 14.57
CA ASN A 219 -5.29 -4.84 15.65
C ASN A 219 -3.83 -4.90 15.20
N LEU A 220 -3.45 -5.98 14.49
CA LEU A 220 -2.07 -6.23 14.11
C LEU A 220 -1.44 -5.07 13.34
N THR A 221 -2.20 -4.37 12.49
CA THR A 221 -1.69 -3.23 11.72
C THR A 221 -1.34 -2.01 12.57
N ALA A 222 -1.94 -1.87 13.76
CA ALA A 222 -1.59 -0.79 14.69
C ALA A 222 -0.21 -1.00 15.35
N ALA A 223 0.37 -2.20 15.25
CA ALA A 223 1.57 -2.59 16.00
C ALA A 223 2.78 -1.66 15.76
N VAL A 224 2.97 -1.21 14.52
CA VAL A 224 4.14 -0.41 14.14
C VAL A 224 3.79 0.85 13.35
N CYS A 225 2.54 1.32 13.44
CA CYS A 225 2.09 2.53 12.77
C CYS A 225 2.70 3.80 13.41
N ASP A 226 2.82 4.87 12.62
CA ASP A 226 3.15 6.23 13.10
C ASP A 226 1.95 7.17 12.95
N VAL A 227 1.10 6.88 11.97
CA VAL A 227 -0.21 7.51 11.74
C VAL A 227 -1.27 6.40 11.65
N TRP A 228 -2.46 6.65 12.22
CA TRP A 228 -3.56 5.69 12.27
C TRP A 228 -4.78 6.28 11.56
N SER A 229 -5.28 5.58 10.54
CA SER A 229 -6.33 6.05 9.64
C SER A 229 -7.62 5.25 9.76
N ASN A 230 -8.72 5.87 9.32
CA ASN A 230 -10.01 5.22 9.13
C ASN A 230 -10.25 4.84 7.65
N GLU A 231 -9.22 4.89 6.80
CA GLU A 231 -9.31 4.79 5.34
C GLU A 231 -10.24 5.90 4.81
N SER A 232 -11.51 5.57 4.60
CA SER A 232 -12.49 6.49 4.02
C SER A 232 -13.86 6.33 4.66
N VAL A 233 -14.61 7.44 4.72
CA VAL A 233 -16.01 7.44 5.18
C VAL A 233 -16.81 8.53 4.47
N TYR A 234 -18.01 8.18 4.00
CA TYR A 234 -18.94 9.15 3.46
C TYR A 234 -19.29 10.22 4.49
N ASN A 235 -19.22 11.49 4.11
CA ASN A 235 -19.62 12.61 4.96
C ASN A 235 -21.15 12.65 5.11
N ARG A 236 -21.63 12.30 6.31
CA ARG A 236 -23.05 12.33 6.69
C ARG A 236 -23.18 12.52 8.20
N GLU A 237 -24.40 12.78 8.67
CA GLU A 237 -24.69 12.86 10.11
C GLU A 237 -24.92 11.48 10.73
N GLU A 238 -24.39 11.29 11.94
CA GLU A 238 -24.69 10.18 12.85
C GLU A 238 -25.14 10.76 14.21
N MET A 239 -25.58 9.92 15.15
CA MET A 239 -25.97 10.40 16.49
C MET A 239 -24.84 11.15 17.21
N GLY A 240 -23.58 10.82 16.91
CA GLY A 240 -22.39 11.44 17.49
C GLY A 240 -21.89 12.70 16.74
N GLY A 241 -22.62 13.17 15.72
CA GLY A 241 -22.22 14.26 14.84
C GLY A 241 -21.79 13.76 13.45
N PRO A 242 -21.08 14.58 12.66
CA PRO A 242 -20.68 14.22 11.31
C PRO A 242 -19.68 13.06 11.34
N THR A 243 -19.80 12.14 10.38
CA THR A 243 -19.00 10.90 10.32
C THR A 243 -17.49 11.13 10.40
N PRO A 244 -16.85 12.13 9.75
CA PRO A 244 -15.42 12.36 9.93
C PRO A 244 -15.07 12.70 11.39
N GLY A 245 -15.94 13.41 12.11
CA GLY A 245 -15.75 13.73 13.54
C GLY A 245 -15.84 12.50 14.43
N VAL A 246 -16.79 11.60 14.16
CA VAL A 246 -16.98 10.35 14.91
C VAL A 246 -15.76 9.42 14.75
N TRP A 247 -15.27 9.24 13.52
CA TRP A 247 -14.12 8.39 13.26
C TRP A 247 -12.81 9.04 13.72
N LEU A 248 -12.63 10.36 13.54
CA LEU A 248 -11.47 11.08 14.08
C LEU A 248 -11.38 10.94 15.61
N GLN A 249 -12.50 10.98 16.33
CA GLN A 249 -12.51 10.72 17.77
C GLN A 249 -12.06 9.29 18.10
N SER A 250 -12.55 8.30 17.35
CA SER A 250 -12.18 6.89 17.55
C SER A 250 -10.69 6.65 17.29
N LEU A 251 -10.15 7.19 16.19
CA LEU A 251 -8.71 7.18 15.89
C LEU A 251 -7.90 7.87 16.99
N GLY A 252 -8.38 9.03 17.46
CA GLY A 252 -7.74 9.80 18.52
C GLY A 252 -7.59 9.02 19.82
N TYR A 253 -8.59 8.21 20.21
CA TYR A 253 -8.49 7.35 21.39
C TYR A 253 -7.48 6.21 21.22
N GLU A 254 -7.41 5.59 20.04
CA GLU A 254 -6.41 4.56 19.76
C GLU A 254 -4.99 5.15 19.81
N CYS A 255 -4.77 6.29 19.18
CA CYS A 255 -3.50 7.03 19.25
C CYS A 255 -3.16 7.43 20.69
N ALA A 256 -4.14 7.87 21.50
CA ALA A 256 -3.92 8.20 22.91
C ALA A 256 -3.47 6.99 23.73
N LEU A 257 -4.01 5.79 23.47
CA LEU A 257 -3.57 4.55 24.09
C LEU A 257 -2.12 4.22 23.72
N MET A 258 -1.78 4.26 22.43
CA MET A 258 -0.41 4.00 21.94
C MET A 258 0.61 5.00 22.51
N ASN A 259 0.24 6.28 22.54
CA ASN A 259 1.08 7.35 23.12
C ASN A 259 1.28 7.15 24.63
N THR A 260 0.22 6.81 25.35
CA THR A 260 0.30 6.55 26.80
C THR A 260 1.20 5.35 27.09
N ALA A 261 1.04 4.24 26.34
CA ALA A 261 1.91 3.08 26.47
C ALA A 261 3.39 3.42 26.23
N THR A 262 3.68 4.34 25.31
CA THR A 262 5.03 4.85 25.09
C THR A 262 5.54 5.66 26.28
N GLN A 263 4.72 6.57 26.82
CA GLN A 263 5.10 7.41 27.97
C GLN A 263 5.39 6.60 29.24
N ILE A 264 4.66 5.50 29.46
CA ILE A 264 4.85 4.63 30.63
C ILE A 264 5.79 3.44 30.38
N GLY A 265 6.38 3.34 29.18
CA GLY A 265 7.36 2.29 28.85
C GLY A 265 6.79 0.90 28.58
N THR A 266 5.49 0.77 28.28
CA THR A 266 4.81 -0.50 27.96
C THR A 266 4.47 -0.67 26.48
N ASN A 267 4.88 0.27 25.62
CA ASN A 267 4.62 0.24 24.18
C ASN A 267 5.00 -1.08 23.48
N LYS A 268 6.11 -1.72 23.85
CA LYS A 268 6.48 -3.04 23.28
C LYS A 268 5.49 -4.13 23.66
N GLN A 269 4.98 -4.12 24.89
CA GLN A 269 3.95 -5.06 25.32
C GLN A 269 2.64 -4.83 24.57
N LEU A 270 2.24 -3.56 24.38
CA LEU A 270 1.06 -3.20 23.61
C LEU A 270 1.20 -3.62 22.14
N ARG A 271 2.34 -3.33 21.49
CA ARG A 271 2.67 -3.80 20.15
C ARG A 271 2.54 -5.32 20.03
N ASP A 272 3.16 -6.07 20.94
CA ASP A 272 3.12 -7.53 20.91
C ASP A 272 1.69 -8.05 21.14
N THR A 273 0.90 -7.36 21.95
CA THR A 273 -0.53 -7.66 22.15
C THR A 273 -1.34 -7.45 20.87
N TYR A 274 -1.14 -6.33 20.18
CA TYR A 274 -1.78 -6.07 18.89
C TYR A 274 -1.46 -7.15 17.85
N VAL A 275 -0.17 -7.50 17.72
CA VAL A 275 0.24 -8.55 16.78
C VAL A 275 -0.38 -9.89 17.15
N LEU A 276 -0.27 -10.33 18.40
CA LEU A 276 -0.78 -11.63 18.82
C LEU A 276 -2.30 -11.77 18.70
N ALA A 277 -3.04 -10.65 18.75
CA ALA A 277 -4.49 -10.66 18.59
C ALA A 277 -4.93 -11.19 17.21
N ASP A 278 -4.16 -10.93 16.15
CA ASP A 278 -4.57 -11.25 14.77
C ASP A 278 -3.53 -12.03 13.94
N LYS A 279 -2.27 -12.17 14.39
CA LYS A 279 -1.18 -12.81 13.63
C LYS A 279 -1.54 -14.16 13.03
N TYR A 280 -2.33 -14.97 13.73
CA TYR A 280 -2.69 -16.32 13.29
C TYR A 280 -4.16 -16.46 12.87
N ARG A 281 -4.87 -15.34 12.68
CA ARG A 281 -6.25 -15.35 12.15
C ARG A 281 -6.26 -15.73 10.66
N ASP A 282 -5.22 -15.34 9.93
CA ASP A 282 -5.13 -15.45 8.48
C ASP A 282 -3.66 -15.46 8.01
N PRO A 283 -3.27 -16.13 6.90
CA PRO A 283 -1.93 -16.01 6.34
C PRO A 283 -1.50 -14.56 6.03
N GLN A 284 -2.43 -13.65 5.72
CA GLN A 284 -2.13 -12.23 5.55
C GLN A 284 -1.67 -11.58 6.87
N GLY A 285 -2.24 -11.97 8.01
CA GLY A 285 -1.77 -11.56 9.33
C GLY A 285 -0.40 -12.13 9.67
N VAL A 286 -0.12 -13.38 9.27
CA VAL A 286 1.16 -14.04 9.54
C VAL A 286 2.32 -13.24 8.96
N ILE A 287 2.22 -12.84 7.68
CA ILE A 287 3.33 -12.18 6.98
C ILE A 287 3.51 -10.71 7.40
N LEU A 288 2.45 -10.06 7.89
CA LEU A 288 2.46 -8.64 8.27
C LEU A 288 2.83 -8.40 9.74
N ALA A 289 2.83 -9.45 10.58
CA ALA A 289 3.36 -9.36 11.92
C ALA A 289 4.79 -8.81 11.89
N TYR A 290 5.12 -7.82 12.73
CA TYR A 290 6.37 -7.04 12.57
C TYR A 290 7.65 -7.89 12.51
N ASP A 291 7.67 -9.03 13.19
CA ASP A 291 8.80 -9.96 13.21
C ASP A 291 8.95 -10.71 11.89
N ASN A 292 7.82 -11.06 11.25
CA ASN A 292 7.79 -11.71 9.94
C ASN A 292 7.99 -10.69 8.82
N ALA A 293 7.39 -9.50 8.92
CA ALA A 293 7.62 -8.39 8.00
C ALA A 293 9.11 -7.99 7.95
N TYR A 294 9.80 -7.99 9.10
CA TYR A 294 11.25 -7.78 9.16
C TYR A 294 12.04 -8.83 8.36
N LYS A 295 11.73 -10.12 8.52
CA LYS A 295 12.37 -11.21 7.78
C LYS A 295 12.11 -11.12 6.27
N ILE A 296 10.94 -10.66 5.86
CA ILE A 296 10.65 -10.39 4.44
C ILE A 296 11.49 -9.20 3.96
N GLY A 297 11.66 -8.16 4.78
CA GLY A 297 12.56 -7.05 4.49
C GLY A 297 14.03 -7.46 4.32
N GLU A 298 14.51 -8.40 5.13
CA GLU A 298 15.84 -9.01 4.96
C GLU A 298 15.97 -9.72 3.61
N ALA A 299 14.94 -10.46 3.18
CA ALA A 299 14.94 -11.13 1.88
C ALA A 299 14.92 -10.14 0.70
N ILE A 300 14.18 -9.03 0.82
CA ILE A 300 14.16 -7.95 -0.19
C ILE A 300 15.54 -7.31 -0.30
N THR A 301 16.13 -6.91 0.83
CA THR A 301 17.40 -6.18 0.87
C THR A 301 18.58 -7.03 0.41
N ALA A 302 18.53 -8.35 0.58
CA ALA A 302 19.55 -9.27 0.06
C ALA A 302 19.67 -9.24 -1.47
N GLU A 303 18.60 -8.87 -2.18
CA GLU A 303 18.52 -8.78 -3.65
C GLU A 303 18.23 -7.32 -4.10
N GLY A 304 18.58 -6.33 -3.28
CA GLY A 304 18.04 -4.96 -3.37
C GLY A 304 18.20 -4.25 -4.72
N GLU A 305 19.26 -4.57 -5.46
CA GLU A 305 19.59 -3.98 -6.77
C GLU A 305 18.73 -4.53 -7.93
N ASP A 306 17.97 -5.62 -7.73
CA ASP A 306 17.15 -6.23 -8.77
C ASP A 306 15.68 -6.34 -8.35
N ILE A 307 14.85 -5.46 -8.91
CA ILE A 307 13.40 -5.38 -8.64
C ILE A 307 12.65 -6.70 -8.84
N TYR A 308 13.12 -7.57 -9.75
CA TYR A 308 12.51 -8.87 -9.99
C TYR A 308 12.94 -9.87 -8.91
N LEU A 309 14.25 -9.99 -8.66
CA LEU A 309 14.78 -10.95 -7.68
C LEU A 309 14.32 -10.62 -6.26
N ARG A 310 14.34 -9.34 -5.85
CA ARG A 310 13.88 -8.92 -4.52
C ARG A 310 12.39 -9.18 -4.31
N SER A 311 11.57 -8.96 -5.34
CA SER A 311 10.14 -9.26 -5.33
C SER A 311 9.88 -10.76 -5.22
N ARG A 312 10.65 -11.58 -5.95
CA ARG A 312 10.57 -13.03 -5.88
C ARG A 312 11.02 -13.55 -4.51
N ALA A 313 12.10 -13.00 -3.96
CA ALA A 313 12.62 -13.33 -2.65
C ALA A 313 11.61 -13.01 -1.54
N ALA A 314 10.96 -11.84 -1.60
CA ALA A 314 9.89 -11.45 -0.67
C ALA A 314 8.76 -12.48 -0.65
N ALA A 315 8.30 -12.89 -1.82
CA ALA A 315 7.24 -13.87 -1.96
C ALA A 315 7.63 -15.26 -1.43
N ILE A 316 8.82 -15.75 -1.79
CA ILE A 316 9.33 -17.03 -1.29
C ILE A 316 9.41 -16.99 0.23
N ARG A 317 9.97 -15.91 0.79
CA ARG A 317 10.10 -15.77 2.24
C ARG A 317 8.75 -15.72 2.94
N ALA A 318 7.76 -15.04 2.36
CA ALA A 318 6.39 -15.05 2.88
C ALA A 318 5.78 -16.45 2.90
N MET A 319 5.96 -17.25 1.84
CA MET A 319 5.47 -18.64 1.79
C MET A 319 6.15 -19.54 2.82
N GLU A 320 7.46 -19.37 3.02
CA GLU A 320 8.20 -20.07 4.08
C GLU A 320 7.65 -19.73 5.47
N LEU A 321 7.40 -18.46 5.76
CA LEU A 321 6.86 -18.01 7.05
C LEU A 321 5.44 -18.55 7.31
N ILE A 322 4.61 -18.64 6.28
CA ILE A 322 3.30 -19.29 6.38
C ILE A 322 3.47 -20.78 6.67
N ASN A 323 4.42 -21.47 6.03
CA ASN A 323 4.72 -22.88 6.30
C ASN A 323 5.26 -23.10 7.72
N GLU A 324 6.19 -22.25 8.18
CA GLU A 324 6.69 -22.26 9.57
C GLU A 324 5.52 -22.18 10.57
N ALA A 325 4.58 -21.25 10.37
CA ALA A 325 3.41 -21.10 11.24
C ALA A 325 2.46 -22.32 11.21
N VAL A 326 2.37 -23.02 10.08
CA VAL A 326 1.57 -24.25 9.95
C VAL A 326 2.25 -25.42 10.64
N ASP A 327 3.56 -25.56 10.48
CA ASP A 327 4.35 -26.62 11.13
C ASP A 327 4.34 -26.47 12.65
N GLU A 328 4.37 -25.23 13.14
CA GLU A 328 4.19 -24.89 14.55
C GLU A 328 2.74 -25.04 15.04
N LYS A 329 1.80 -25.38 14.16
CA LYS A 329 0.35 -25.52 14.45
C LYS A 329 -0.27 -24.24 15.03
N ARG A 330 0.25 -23.08 14.63
CA ARG A 330 -0.27 -21.77 15.04
C ARG A 330 -1.43 -21.32 14.17
N ILE A 331 -1.42 -21.71 12.90
CA ILE A 331 -2.48 -21.43 11.92
C ILE A 331 -2.93 -22.71 11.23
N LEU A 332 -4.18 -22.75 10.80
CA LEU A 332 -4.75 -23.81 9.98
C LEU A 332 -5.07 -23.24 8.61
N LEU A 333 -4.62 -23.93 7.56
CA LEU A 333 -5.02 -23.63 6.20
C LEU A 333 -6.11 -24.61 5.76
N THR A 334 -7.07 -24.11 5.00
CA THR A 334 -7.95 -24.95 4.20
C THR A 334 -7.14 -25.71 3.15
N ARG A 335 -7.71 -26.79 2.61
CA ARG A 335 -7.10 -27.51 1.48
C ARG A 335 -6.84 -26.58 0.28
N PHE A 336 -7.76 -25.65 0.00
CA PHE A 336 -7.61 -24.71 -1.11
C PHE A 336 -6.42 -23.78 -0.92
N GLU A 337 -6.24 -23.23 0.28
CA GLU A 337 -5.08 -22.38 0.63
C GLU A 337 -3.77 -23.14 0.59
N ARG A 338 -3.77 -24.39 1.08
CA ARG A 338 -2.61 -25.29 1.02
C ARG A 338 -2.20 -25.60 -0.42
N ASP A 339 -3.15 -26.07 -1.24
CA ASP A 339 -2.90 -26.41 -2.65
C ASP A 339 -2.42 -25.17 -3.44
N THR A 340 -2.97 -23.98 -3.13
CA THR A 340 -2.54 -22.72 -3.75
C THR A 340 -1.15 -22.29 -3.33
N LEU A 341 -0.82 -22.41 -2.03
CA LEU A 341 0.51 -22.07 -1.51
C LEU A 341 1.59 -22.96 -2.13
N ASP A 342 1.37 -24.28 -2.13
CA ASP A 342 2.34 -25.25 -2.64
C ASP A 342 2.57 -25.09 -4.16
N SER A 343 1.50 -24.83 -4.93
CA SER A 343 1.62 -24.58 -6.38
C SER A 343 2.27 -23.24 -6.71
N THR A 344 2.05 -22.22 -5.88
CA THR A 344 2.71 -20.91 -5.99
C THR A 344 4.21 -21.03 -5.72
N MET A 345 4.60 -21.69 -4.63
CA MET A 345 6.00 -21.96 -4.27
C MET A 345 6.72 -22.66 -5.42
N LYS A 346 6.17 -23.78 -5.90
CA LYS A 346 6.72 -24.52 -7.04
C LYS A 346 6.85 -23.67 -8.29
N THR A 347 5.90 -22.76 -8.55
CA THR A 347 5.98 -21.86 -9.69
C THR A 347 7.17 -20.93 -9.58
N TYR A 348 7.41 -20.37 -8.38
CA TYR A 348 8.44 -19.36 -8.15
C TYR A 348 9.85 -19.97 -8.13
N GLU A 349 10.02 -21.15 -7.54
CA GLU A 349 11.28 -21.92 -7.57
C GLU A 349 11.72 -22.30 -9.00
N GLN A 350 10.78 -22.36 -9.95
CA GLN A 350 11.04 -22.70 -11.35
C GLN A 350 11.25 -21.49 -12.26
N LEU A 351 11.09 -20.26 -11.73
CA LEU A 351 11.36 -19.06 -12.52
C LEU A 351 12.87 -18.88 -12.74
N PRO A 352 13.30 -18.32 -13.89
CA PRO A 352 14.71 -18.06 -14.12
C PRO A 352 15.23 -16.99 -13.14
N ASP A 353 16.51 -17.07 -12.75
CA ASP A 353 17.16 -16.00 -11.99
C ASP A 353 17.47 -14.77 -12.85
N ASP A 354 17.58 -14.96 -14.17
CA ASP A 354 17.80 -13.89 -15.12
C ASP A 354 16.52 -13.06 -15.33
N LYS A 355 16.55 -11.80 -14.87
CA LYS A 355 15.44 -10.84 -14.97
C LYS A 355 14.97 -10.65 -16.41
N ASP A 356 15.88 -10.47 -17.37
CA ASP A 356 15.54 -10.20 -18.77
C ASP A 356 14.81 -11.39 -19.41
N LYS A 357 15.24 -12.62 -19.10
CA LYS A 357 14.58 -13.86 -19.52
C LYS A 357 13.20 -13.99 -18.89
N PHE A 358 13.04 -13.62 -17.62
CA PHE A 358 11.74 -13.58 -16.96
C PHE A 358 10.81 -12.58 -17.68
N ILE A 359 11.24 -11.33 -17.83
CA ILE A 359 10.48 -10.24 -18.46
C ILE A 359 10.09 -10.61 -19.89
N LYS A 360 11.04 -11.04 -20.73
CA LYS A 360 10.77 -11.45 -22.12
C LYS A 360 9.73 -12.58 -22.20
N THR A 361 9.77 -13.51 -21.25
CA THR A 361 8.79 -14.59 -21.17
C THR A 361 7.41 -14.05 -20.80
N CYS A 362 7.34 -13.13 -19.83
CA CYS A 362 6.13 -12.48 -19.38
C CYS A 362 5.50 -11.61 -20.47
N ILE A 363 6.26 -10.76 -21.16
CA ILE A 363 5.79 -9.97 -22.31
C ILE A 363 5.12 -10.86 -23.36
N LYS A 364 5.81 -11.92 -23.79
CA LYS A 364 5.27 -12.86 -24.79
C LYS A 364 3.99 -13.55 -24.31
N ARG A 365 3.93 -13.90 -23.02
CA ARG A 365 2.81 -14.66 -22.44
C ARG A 365 1.59 -13.76 -22.22
N TYR A 366 1.79 -12.59 -21.60
CA TYR A 366 0.71 -11.72 -21.17
C TYR A 366 0.24 -10.78 -22.28
N GLY A 367 1.10 -10.40 -23.25
CA GLY A 367 0.64 -9.69 -24.46
C GLY A 367 -0.32 -10.50 -25.36
N ARG A 368 -0.51 -11.80 -25.08
CA ARG A 368 -1.54 -12.65 -25.74
C ARG A 368 -2.79 -12.86 -24.89
N LYS A 369 -2.71 -12.55 -23.60
CA LYS A 369 -3.71 -12.91 -22.59
C LYS A 369 -4.41 -11.70 -21.98
N VAL A 370 -3.75 -10.57 -21.99
CA VAL A 370 -4.19 -9.28 -21.46
C VAL A 370 -4.06 -8.31 -22.62
N LYS A 371 -5.19 -7.85 -23.15
CA LYS A 371 -5.22 -7.06 -24.39
C LYS A 371 -4.66 -5.66 -24.16
N GLU A 372 -4.90 -5.16 -22.96
CA GLU A 372 -4.57 -3.84 -22.45
C GLU A 372 -3.09 -3.73 -22.07
N HIS A 373 -2.39 -4.87 -21.91
CA HIS A 373 -0.98 -4.86 -21.53
C HIS A 373 -0.10 -4.33 -22.67
N ASP A 374 0.49 -3.16 -22.44
CA ASP A 374 1.45 -2.54 -23.33
C ASP A 374 2.83 -2.40 -22.65
N PRO A 375 3.82 -3.24 -23.01
CA PRO A 375 5.18 -3.17 -22.45
C PRO A 375 5.87 -1.82 -22.66
N SER A 376 5.50 -1.07 -23.71
CA SER A 376 6.16 0.21 -24.00
C SER A 376 5.87 1.29 -22.95
N GLN A 377 4.80 1.13 -22.16
CA GLN A 377 4.48 1.99 -21.01
C GLN A 377 5.48 1.83 -19.84
N TYR A 378 6.33 0.80 -19.91
CA TYR A 378 7.31 0.43 -18.90
C TYR A 378 8.74 0.42 -19.45
N GLU A 379 8.98 1.02 -20.62
CA GLU A 379 10.30 1.02 -21.28
C GLU A 379 10.84 -0.41 -21.60
N LEU A 380 9.94 -1.37 -21.85
CA LEU A 380 10.26 -2.79 -22.10
C LEU A 380 10.02 -3.28 -23.53
#